data_AF-A0A945B192-F1
#
_entry.id   AF-A0A945B192-F1
#
_cell.length_a   1.000
_cell.length_b   1.000
_cell.length_c   1.000
_cell.angle_alpha   90.00
_cell.angle_beta   90.00
_cell.angle_gamma   90.00
#
_symmetry.space_group_name_H-M   'P 1'
#
loop_
_entity.id
_entity.type
_entity.pdbx_description
1 polymer ?
#
loop_
_entity_poly.entity_id
_entity_poly.type
_entity_poly.pdbx_seq_one_letter_code
_entity_poly.pdbx_strand_id
1 'polypeptide(L)' 'CNPGLAYEALSEEIDIGLLLPCNVIVYEHPENGKTVIGVIDPEIMVQATGRTDLVEFAKNVREKLQSAIDAI' A
#
# COMPACT_ATOMS: atom_id res chain seq x y z
N CYS A 1 3.25 -8.49 -2.22
CA CYS A 1 1.96 -8.38 -2.94
C CYS A 1 1.03 -9.49 -2.46
N ASN A 2 -0.20 -9.17 -2.06
CA ASN A 2 -1.22 -10.16 -1.68
C ASN A 2 -2.13 -10.41 -2.90
N PRO A 3 -2.12 -11.63 -3.51
CA PRO A 3 -2.89 -11.89 -4.73
C PRO A 3 -4.41 -11.74 -4.58
N GLY A 4 -4.98 -12.11 -3.42
CA GLY A 4 -6.42 -12.03 -3.19
C GLY A 4 -6.89 -10.58 -3.14
N LEU A 5 -6.18 -9.73 -2.39
CA LEU A 5 -6.47 -8.29 -2.31
C LEU A 5 -6.23 -7.59 -3.65
N ALA A 6 -5.15 -7.95 -4.36
CA ALA A 6 -4.90 -7.39 -5.69
C ALA A 6 -6.00 -7.75 -6.69
N TYR A 7 -6.48 -9.00 -6.68
CA TYR A 7 -7.58 -9.43 -7.54
C TYR A 7 -8.89 -8.71 -7.21
N GLU A 8 -9.22 -8.56 -5.93
CA GLU A 8 -10.41 -7.82 -5.48
C GLU A 8 -10.35 -6.36 -5.96
N ALA A 9 -9.23 -5.67 -5.75
CA ALA A 9 -9.03 -4.30 -6.21
C ALA A 9 -9.15 -4.16 -7.74
N LEU A 10 -8.49 -5.04 -8.51
CA LEU A 10 -8.52 -5.03 -9.97
C LEU A 10 -9.91 -5.39 -10.53
N SER A 11 -10.70 -6.15 -9.79
CA SER A 11 -12.07 -6.52 -10.18
C SER A 11 -13.03 -5.33 -10.04
N GLU A 12 -12.76 -4.44 -9.10
CA GLU A 12 -13.53 -3.22 -8.86
C GLU A 12 -13.05 -2.05 -9.74
N GLU A 13 -11.74 -1.84 -9.84
CA GLU A 13 -11.11 -0.75 -10.60
C GLU A 13 -9.88 -1.27 -11.33
N ILE A 14 -9.97 -1.48 -12.64
CA ILE A 14 -8.86 -2.08 -13.39
C ILE A 14 -7.63 -1.15 -13.47
N ASP A 15 -7.85 0.16 -13.52
CA ASP A 15 -6.77 1.14 -13.66
C ASP A 15 -5.93 1.27 -12.37
N ILE A 16 -6.43 0.77 -11.23
CA ILE A 16 -5.65 0.67 -9.99
C ILE A 16 -4.40 -0.20 -10.17
N GLY A 17 -4.38 -1.07 -11.19
CA GLY A 17 -3.21 -1.86 -11.56
C GLY A 17 -1.97 -1.02 -11.86
N LEU A 18 -2.12 0.24 -12.26
CA LEU A 18 -1.01 1.18 -12.45
C LEU A 18 -0.32 1.57 -11.13
N LEU A 19 -1.00 1.41 -10.00
CA LEU A 19 -0.51 1.74 -8.67
C LEU A 19 -0.06 0.49 -7.90
N LEU A 20 -0.34 -0.72 -8.42
CA LEU A 20 0.13 -1.98 -7.86
C LEU A 20 1.56 -2.30 -8.31
N PRO A 21 2.34 -3.06 -7.50
CA PRO A 21 2.01 -3.58 -6.17
C PRO A 21 2.21 -2.54 -5.05
N CYS A 22 1.86 -2.90 -3.81
CA CYS A 22 2.26 -2.13 -2.63
C CYS A 22 3.79 -2.10 -2.51
N ASN A 23 4.42 -1.04 -3.02
CA ASN A 23 5.86 -0.86 -3.05
C ASN A 23 6.42 -0.59 -1.65
N VAL A 24 7.59 -1.16 -1.37
CA VAL A 24 8.38 -0.96 -0.16
C VAL A 24 9.79 -0.57 -0.55
N ILE A 25 10.35 0.45 0.09
CA ILE A 25 11.75 0.86 -0.05
C ILE A 25 12.46 0.68 1.29
N VAL A 26 13.73 0.29 1.22
CA VAL A 26 14.61 0.18 2.39
C VAL A 26 15.90 0.90 2.05
N TYR A 27 16.29 1.85 2.88
CA TYR A 27 17.50 2.65 2.66
C TYR A 27 18.09 3.14 3.99
N GLU A 28 19.32 3.65 3.93
CA GLU A 28 19.99 4.26 5.07
C GLU A 28 19.67 5.76 5.14
N HIS A 29 19.27 6.26 6.31
CA HIS A 29 19.01 7.67 6.52
C HIS A 29 20.32 8.46 6.38
N PRO A 30 20.38 9.46 5.48
CA PRO A 30 21.64 10.09 5.07
C PRO A 30 22.38 10.82 6.21
N GLU A 31 21.66 11.28 7.24
CA GLU A 31 22.26 12.04 8.33
C GLU A 31 22.72 11.22 9.54
N ASN A 32 22.10 10.07 9.80
CA ASN A 32 22.28 9.35 11.07
C ASN A 32 22.51 7.84 10.91
N GLY A 33 22.59 7.34 9.67
CA GLY A 33 22.89 5.95 9.39
C GLY A 33 21.80 4.95 9.77
N LYS A 34 20.61 5.42 10.21
CA LYS A 34 19.53 4.52 10.62
C LYS A 34 18.86 3.90 9.39
N THR A 35 18.51 2.62 9.48
CA THR A 35 17.66 1.98 8.47
C THR A 35 16.27 2.64 8.46
N VAL A 36 15.80 3.00 7.28
CA VAL A 36 14.45 3.53 7.03
C VAL A 36 13.71 2.57 6.13
N ILE A 37 12.47 2.26 6.51
CA ILE A 37 11.53 1.49 5.70
C ILE A 37 10.41 2.43 5.29
N GLY A 38 10.24 2.61 3.98
CA GLY A 38 9.12 3.37 3.40
C GLY A 38 8.14 2.42 2.74
N VAL A 39 6.86 2.57 3.02
CA VAL A 39 5.78 1.76 2.43
C VAL A 39 4.78 2.70 1.77
N ILE A 40 4.32 2.34 0.59
CA ILE A 40 3.25 3.10 -0.07
C ILE A 40 1.94 3.02 0.73
N ASP A 41 1.21 4.13 0.82
CA ASP A 41 -0.09 4.18 1.50
C ASP A 41 -1.23 3.77 0.54
N PRO A 42 -1.91 2.63 0.77
CA PRO A 42 -3.01 2.18 -0.07
C PRO A 42 -4.20 3.15 -0.09
N GLU A 43 -4.44 3.92 0.98
CA GLU A 43 -5.54 4.89 1.02
C GLU A 43 -5.29 6.04 0.07
N ILE A 44 -4.04 6.52 -0.03
CA ILE A 44 -3.65 7.54 -1.01
C ILE A 44 -3.74 6.99 -2.43
N MET A 45 -3.34 5.73 -2.66
CA MET A 45 -3.46 5.09 -3.96
C MET A 45 -4.91 5.03 -4.44
N VAL A 46 -5.84 4.60 -3.59
CA VAL A 46 -7.27 4.56 -3.92
C VAL A 46 -7.86 5.96 -4.10
N GLN A 47 -7.48 6.93 -3.26
CA GLN A 47 -7.91 8.32 -3.44
C GLN A 47 -7.53 8.88 -4.81
N ALA A 48 -6.36 8.52 -5.34
CA ALA A 48 -5.92 8.95 -6.66
C ALA A 48 -6.81 8.45 -7.81
N THR A 49 -7.59 7.38 -7.58
CA THR A 49 -8.56 6.86 -8.56
C THR A 49 -9.94 7.55 -8.48
N GLY A 50 -10.20 8.32 -7.43
CA GLY A 50 -11.53 8.92 -7.18
C GLY A 50 -12.61 7.94 -6.66
N ARG A 51 -12.26 6.67 -6.42
CA ARG A 51 -13.17 5.62 -5.95
C ARG A 51 -13.39 5.67 -4.44
N THR A 52 -14.35 6.47 -3.99
CA THR A 52 -14.70 6.62 -2.57
C THR A 52 -15.31 5.35 -1.95
N ASP A 53 -15.86 4.47 -2.79
CA ASP A 53 -16.40 3.17 -2.40
C ASP A 53 -15.32 2.16 -1.99
N LEU A 54 -14.05 2.39 -2.38
CA LEU A 54 -12.92 1.52 -2.04
C LEU A 54 -12.13 1.95 -0.79
N VAL A 55 -12.61 2.97 -0.06
CA VAL A 55 -11.89 3.51 1.11
C VAL A 55 -11.72 2.49 2.23
N GLU A 56 -12.77 1.74 2.58
CA GLU A 56 -12.67 0.70 3.63
C GLU A 56 -11.79 -0.47 3.18
N PHE A 57 -11.82 -0.83 1.89
CA PHE A 57 -10.88 -1.80 1.34
C PHE A 57 -9.43 -1.33 1.49
N ALA A 58 -9.14 -0.08 1.10
CA ALA A 58 -7.80 0.50 1.23
C ALA A 58 -7.31 0.53 2.68
N LYS A 59 -8.19 0.87 3.62
CA LYS A 59 -7.91 0.87 5.06
C LYS A 59 -7.56 -0.53 5.57
N ASN A 60 -8.31 -1.56 5.15
CA ASN A 60 -8.00 -2.96 5.49
C ASN A 60 -6.62 -3.39 4.94
N VAL A 61 -6.26 -2.95 3.74
CA VAL A 61 -4.91 -3.21 3.17
C VAL A 61 -3.85 -2.48 4.00
N ARG A 62 -4.09 -1.22 4.38
CA ARG A 62 -3.17 -0.42 5.21
C ARG A 62 -2.92 -1.08 6.57
N GLU A 63 -3.97 -1.53 7.25
CA GLU A 63 -3.86 -2.22 8.55
C GLU A 63 -3.01 -3.50 8.46
N LYS A 64 -3.16 -4.27 7.37
CA LYS A 64 -2.32 -5.45 7.11
C LYS A 64 -0.86 -5.10 6.86
N LEU A 65 -0.59 -4.04 6.10
CA LEU A 65 0.78 -3.56 5.87
C LEU A 65 1.40 -3.05 7.17
N GLN A 66 0.65 -2.25 7.95
CA GLN A 66 1.12 -1.75 9.25
C GLN A 66 1.46 -2.89 10.20
N SER A 67 0.59 -3.91 10.29
CA SER A 67 0.85 -5.10 11.12
C SER A 67 2.14 -5.83 10.72
N ALA A 68 2.47 -5.85 9.43
CA ALA A 68 3.70 -6.47 8.94
C ALA A 68 4.95 -5.63 9.28
N ILE A 69 4.82 -4.30 9.29
CA ILE A 69 5.90 -3.38 9.69
C ILE A 69 6.13 -3.42 11.20
N ASP A 70 5.06 -3.44 12.00
CA ASP A 70 5.14 -3.47 13.46
C ASP A 70 5.76 -4.78 14.00
N ALA A 71 5.82 -5.83 13.17
CA ALA A 71 6.41 -7.11 13.51
C ALA A 71 7.93 -7.19 13.25
N ILE A 72 8.55 -6.10 12.77
CA ILE A 72 9.99 -5.99 12.46
C ILE A 72 10.71 -5.28 13.60
#